data_AF-A0A5Y3IAZ3-F1
#
_entry.id   AF-A0A5Y3IAZ3-F1
#
_cell.length_a   1.000
_cell.length_b   1.000
_cell.length_c   1.000
_cell.angle_alpha   90.00
_cell.angle_beta   90.00
_cell.angle_gamma   90.00
#
_symmetry.space_group_name_H-M   'P 1'
#
loop_
_entity.id
_entity.type
_entity.pdbx_description
1 polymer ?
#
loop_
_entity_poly.entity_id
_entity_poly.type
_entity_poly.pdbx_seq_one_letter_code
_entity_poly.pdbx_strand_id
1 'polypeptide(L)'
;MTTFTDKEMIKEIKERIGSLDVRDNIERRAYEIALASLEAEPVAWLHSDNGLGIPAITRSKNVADSWLSKGWYVQPLYIAKPVPVVPDARPSLNNGIVGFDEGWNACRATMLHGAKPVSQTYKLNKLSGNSPVTPDGWISCSDRMPEKGQNVLISVNFDSSLVEPLICSARYTGSTFRRGDATIKPGNGIEQATHWMPLPEPPQEAK
;
A
#
# COMPACT_ATOMS: atom_id res chain seq x y z
N MET A 1 10.14 -13.36 36.95
CA MET A 1 10.29 -12.56 35.72
C MET A 1 9.63 -11.22 36.00
N THR A 2 10.37 -10.13 35.96
CA THR A 2 9.81 -8.78 36.05
C THR A 2 9.14 -8.45 34.71
N THR A 3 7.83 -8.28 34.72
CA THR A 3 7.06 -7.83 33.56
C THR A 3 7.28 -6.33 33.42
N PHE A 4 8.07 -5.91 32.43
CA PHE A 4 8.17 -4.49 32.07
C PHE A 4 6.92 -4.07 31.32
N THR A 5 6.39 -2.89 31.65
CA THR A 5 5.34 -2.23 30.86
C THR A 5 5.94 -1.61 29.59
N ASP A 6 5.13 -1.41 28.56
CA ASP A 6 5.58 -0.73 27.33
C ASP A 6 6.18 0.66 27.63
N LYS A 7 5.65 1.37 28.62
CA LYS A 7 6.18 2.67 29.05
C LYS A 7 7.59 2.56 29.64
N GLU A 8 7.85 1.55 30.44
CA GLU A 8 9.17 1.31 31.02
C GLU A 8 10.17 0.87 29.95
N MET A 9 9.74 0.00 29.01
CA MET A 9 10.58 -0.40 27.87
C MET A 9 10.92 0.79 26.97
N ILE A 10 9.94 1.64 26.63
CA ILE A 10 10.17 2.85 25.82
C ILE A 10 11.19 3.77 26.49
N LYS A 11 11.06 3.98 27.81
CA LYS A 11 11.97 4.81 28.58
C LYS A 11 13.40 4.27 28.54
N GLU A 12 13.58 2.99 28.85
CA GLU A 12 14.88 2.31 28.84
C GLU A 12 15.54 2.36 27.46
N ILE A 13 14.78 2.09 26.39
CA ILE A 13 15.30 2.10 25.01
C ILE A 13 15.77 3.51 24.63
N LYS A 14 15.02 4.57 24.98
CA LYS A 14 15.44 5.96 24.72
C LYS A 14 16.72 6.32 25.46
N GLU A 15 16.85 5.91 26.72
CA GLU A 15 18.06 6.14 27.52
C GLU A 15 19.27 5.43 26.90
N ARG A 16 19.11 4.18 26.43
CA ARG A 16 20.18 3.46 25.74
C ARG A 16 20.60 4.10 24.43
N ILE A 17 19.66 4.53 23.58
CA ILE A 17 19.99 5.20 22.31
C ILE A 17 20.75 6.52 22.54
N GLY A 18 20.39 7.24 23.61
CA GLY A 18 20.99 8.52 23.99
C GLY A 18 22.33 8.41 24.75
N SER A 19 22.68 7.23 25.27
CA SER A 19 23.93 6.99 25.98
C SER A 19 25.04 6.49 25.03
N LEU A 20 26.29 6.51 25.52
CA LEU A 20 27.44 5.88 24.85
C LEU A 20 27.44 4.35 25.01
N ASP A 21 26.41 3.77 25.64
CA ASP A 21 26.35 2.36 26.03
C ASP A 21 25.86 1.43 24.91
N VAL A 22 25.50 2.01 23.75
CA VAL A 22 25.22 1.25 22.53
C VAL A 22 26.53 0.78 21.91
N ARG A 23 26.76 -0.54 21.85
CA ARG A 23 28.04 -1.12 21.42
C ARG A 23 28.38 -0.82 19.97
N ASP A 24 27.38 -0.79 19.09
CA ASP A 24 27.57 -0.56 17.66
C ASP A 24 26.30 -0.04 16.95
N ASN A 25 26.43 0.26 15.65
CA ASN A 25 25.35 0.79 14.83
C ASN A 25 24.20 -0.22 14.60
N ILE A 26 24.47 -1.53 14.72
CA ILE A 26 23.44 -2.57 14.58
C ILE A 26 22.56 -2.57 15.83
N GLU A 27 23.17 -2.50 17.01
CA GLU A 27 22.45 -2.40 18.28
C GLU A 27 21.62 -1.11 18.34
N ARG A 28 22.17 0.03 17.88
CA ARG A 28 21.44 1.29 17.77
C ARG A 28 20.19 1.14 16.91
N ARG A 29 20.36 0.57 15.72
CA ARG A 29 19.25 0.37 14.77
C ARG A 29 18.20 -0.60 15.31
N ALA A 30 18.60 -1.65 16.02
CA ALA A 30 17.67 -2.57 16.65
C ALA A 30 16.81 -1.86 17.70
N TYR A 31 17.42 -0.99 18.52
CA TYR A 31 16.70 -0.16 19.49
C TYR A 31 15.75 0.84 18.81
N GLU A 32 16.17 1.49 17.73
CA GLU A 32 15.31 2.40 16.97
C GLU A 32 14.09 1.69 16.36
N ILE A 33 14.27 0.48 15.82
CA ILE A 33 13.18 -0.35 15.28
C ILE A 33 12.22 -0.76 16.41
N ALA A 34 12.75 -1.21 17.54
CA ALA A 34 11.95 -1.59 18.71
C ALA A 34 11.15 -0.40 19.25
N LEU A 35 11.80 0.75 19.44
CA LEU A 35 11.17 1.99 19.90
C LEU A 35 10.02 2.40 18.97
N ALA A 36 10.30 2.49 17.68
CA ALA A 36 9.29 2.87 16.70
C ALA A 36 8.17 1.83 16.56
N SER A 37 8.34 0.60 17.07
CA SER A 37 7.28 -0.42 17.08
C SER A 37 6.43 -0.32 18.34
N LEU A 38 7.03 0.01 19.48
CA LEU A 38 6.33 0.28 20.73
C LEU A 38 5.54 1.61 20.71
N GLU A 39 6.03 2.60 19.97
CA GLU A 39 5.36 3.90 19.81
C GLU A 39 4.35 3.93 18.66
N ALA A 40 4.20 2.83 17.90
CA ALA A 40 3.27 2.79 16.78
C ALA A 40 1.82 2.87 17.28
N GLU A 41 1.02 3.74 16.66
CA GLU A 41 -0.42 3.78 16.91
C GLU A 41 -1.14 2.76 16.01
N PRO A 42 -2.07 1.96 16.56
CA PRO A 42 -2.85 1.04 15.76
C PRO A 42 -3.84 1.79 14.86
N VAL A 43 -4.06 1.26 13.67
CA VAL A 43 -4.97 1.85 12.66
C VAL A 43 -6.34 1.18 12.64
N ALA A 44 -6.44 0.00 13.22
CA ALA A 44 -7.67 -0.74 13.37
C ALA A 44 -7.56 -1.69 14.57
N TRP A 45 -8.69 -2.26 14.95
CA TRP A 45 -8.80 -3.22 16.03
C TRP A 45 -9.68 -4.37 15.57
N LEU A 46 -9.21 -5.60 15.80
CA LEU A 46 -9.90 -6.84 15.52
C LEU A 46 -10.42 -7.42 16.84
N HIS A 47 -11.66 -7.91 16.82
CA HIS A 47 -12.18 -8.76 17.87
C HIS A 47 -12.64 -10.09 17.27
N SER A 48 -12.15 -11.19 17.85
CA SER A 48 -12.34 -12.55 17.33
C SER A 48 -13.23 -13.43 18.21
N ASP A 49 -13.47 -13.03 19.47
CA ASP A 49 -14.05 -13.89 20.50
C ASP A 49 -15.26 -13.24 21.19
N ASN A 50 -16.33 -13.05 20.41
CA ASN A 50 -17.61 -12.45 20.86
C ASN A 50 -18.63 -13.49 21.32
N GLY A 51 -18.30 -14.78 21.32
CA GLY A 51 -19.28 -15.85 21.49
C GLY A 51 -20.32 -15.96 20.35
N LEU A 52 -20.17 -15.16 19.27
CA LEU A 52 -21.05 -15.16 18.08
C LEU A 52 -20.38 -15.80 16.84
N GLY A 53 -19.09 -16.11 16.91
CA GLY A 53 -18.36 -16.82 15.85
C GLY A 53 -18.03 -15.99 14.61
N ILE A 54 -18.21 -14.66 14.66
CA ILE A 54 -17.92 -13.76 13.54
C ILE A 54 -16.91 -12.69 13.99
N PRO A 55 -15.68 -12.67 13.42
CA PRO A 55 -14.71 -11.62 13.70
C PRO A 55 -15.18 -10.26 13.20
N ALA A 56 -14.91 -9.20 13.97
CA ALA A 56 -15.24 -7.81 13.62
C ALA A 56 -13.99 -6.93 13.64
N ILE A 57 -13.88 -6.03 12.66
CA ILE A 57 -12.79 -5.05 12.57
C ILE A 57 -13.37 -3.64 12.62
N THR A 58 -12.78 -2.76 13.42
CA THR A 58 -13.12 -1.33 13.47
C THR A 58 -11.89 -0.46 13.31
N ARG A 59 -12.05 0.71 12.69
CA ARG A 59 -11.05 1.80 12.71
C ARG A 59 -11.35 2.86 13.78
N SER A 60 -12.43 2.69 14.54
CA SER A 60 -12.82 3.63 15.60
C SER A 60 -12.28 3.17 16.95
N LYS A 61 -11.40 3.98 17.55
CA LYS A 61 -10.85 3.73 18.89
C LYS A 61 -11.96 3.62 19.95
N ASN A 62 -12.98 4.48 19.86
CA ASN A 62 -14.12 4.44 20.79
C ASN A 62 -14.89 3.11 20.74
N VAL A 63 -14.99 2.51 19.55
CA VAL A 63 -15.62 1.20 19.37
C VAL A 63 -14.74 0.10 19.95
N ALA A 64 -13.42 0.16 19.72
CA ALA A 64 -12.46 -0.77 20.29
C ALA A 64 -12.42 -0.70 21.83
N ASP A 65 -12.43 0.50 22.40
CA ASP A 65 -12.50 0.72 23.84
C ASP A 65 -13.81 0.17 24.43
N SER A 66 -14.92 0.31 23.71
CA SER A 66 -16.19 -0.31 24.08
C SER A 66 -16.10 -1.84 24.13
N TRP A 67 -15.44 -2.47 23.15
CA TRP A 67 -15.20 -3.92 23.16
C TRP A 67 -14.31 -4.34 24.35
N LEU A 68 -13.20 -3.64 24.59
CA LEU A 68 -12.32 -3.89 25.74
C LEU A 68 -13.09 -3.78 27.07
N SER A 69 -13.95 -2.76 27.22
CA SER A 69 -14.77 -2.58 28.43
C SER A 69 -15.76 -3.73 28.67
N LYS A 70 -16.15 -4.45 27.62
CA LYS A 70 -17.01 -5.65 27.68
C LYS A 70 -16.20 -6.93 27.99
N GLY A 71 -14.89 -6.82 28.19
CA GLY A 71 -13.99 -7.94 28.44
C GLY A 71 -13.64 -8.74 27.18
N TRP A 72 -13.90 -8.20 25.99
CA TRP A 72 -13.59 -8.85 24.74
C TRP A 72 -12.09 -8.73 24.41
N TYR A 73 -11.51 -9.80 23.86
CA TYR A 73 -10.12 -9.75 23.39
C TYR A 73 -10.02 -8.87 22.14
N VAL A 74 -9.36 -7.72 22.27
CA VAL A 74 -9.19 -6.79 21.15
C VAL A 74 -7.75 -6.74 20.71
N GLN A 75 -7.49 -7.20 19.49
CA GLN A 75 -6.17 -7.17 18.88
C GLN A 75 -5.97 -5.86 18.09
N PRO A 76 -4.99 -5.02 18.46
CA PRO A 76 -4.62 -3.88 17.64
C PRO A 76 -3.99 -4.35 16.32
N LEU A 77 -4.38 -3.71 15.22
CA LEU A 77 -3.84 -3.91 13.89
C LEU A 77 -3.05 -2.67 13.48
N TYR A 78 -1.80 -2.88 13.09
CA TYR A 78 -0.88 -1.82 12.69
C TYR A 78 -0.68 -1.84 11.18
N ILE A 79 -0.43 -0.67 10.59
CA ILE A 79 0.09 -0.61 9.23
C ILE A 79 1.51 -1.16 9.27
N ALA A 80 1.79 -2.14 8.42
CA ALA A 80 3.17 -2.58 8.20
C ALA A 80 4.00 -1.37 7.77
N LYS A 81 5.08 -1.08 8.50
CA LYS A 81 6.02 -0.05 8.05
C LYS A 81 6.45 -0.37 6.62
N PRO A 82 6.45 0.60 5.70
CA PRO A 82 7.00 0.39 4.38
C PRO A 82 8.41 -0.16 4.56
N VAL A 83 8.70 -1.33 4.01
CA VAL A 83 10.07 -1.85 4.01
C VAL A 83 10.92 -0.78 3.33
N PRO A 84 12.00 -0.28 3.96
CA PRO A 84 12.87 0.68 3.32
C PRO A 84 13.36 0.10 2.00
N VAL A 85 12.87 0.64 0.88
CA VAL A 85 13.33 0.25 -0.46
C VAL A 85 14.80 0.65 -0.65
N VAL A 86 15.27 1.57 0.19
CA VAL A 86 16.63 2.06 0.23
C VAL A 86 17.45 1.26 1.26
N PRO A 87 18.52 0.57 0.82
CA PRO A 87 19.47 -0.10 1.71
C PRO A 87 20.23 0.85 2.65
N ASP A 88 20.90 0.29 3.65
CA ASP A 88 21.63 1.06 4.67
C ASP A 88 22.94 1.63 4.19
N ALA A 89 23.35 2.77 4.75
CA ALA A 89 24.65 3.37 4.45
C ALA A 89 25.76 2.42 4.91
N ARG A 90 26.78 2.24 4.07
CA ARG A 90 27.95 1.44 4.40
C ARG A 90 29.02 2.32 5.03
N PRO A 91 29.63 1.90 6.16
CA PRO A 91 30.76 2.62 6.72
C PRO A 91 31.95 2.50 5.76
N SER A 92 32.66 3.61 5.52
CA SER A 92 33.90 3.60 4.76
C SER A 92 34.93 2.75 5.49
N LEU A 93 35.23 1.56 4.98
CA LEU A 93 36.33 0.76 5.49
C LEU A 93 37.61 1.22 4.81
N ASN A 94 38.54 1.79 5.60
CA ASN A 94 39.86 2.24 5.13
C ASN A 94 40.80 1.07 4.75
N ASN A 95 40.26 -0.05 4.27
CA ASN A 95 40.97 -1.31 4.02
C ASN A 95 41.31 -1.50 2.53
N GLY A 96 41.44 -0.42 1.75
CA GLY A 96 41.99 -0.46 0.39
C GLY A 96 41.04 -0.91 -0.72
N ILE A 97 39.79 -1.28 -0.43
CA ILE A 97 38.71 -1.38 -1.43
C ILE A 97 38.03 0.00 -1.52
N VAL A 98 38.82 0.99 -1.90
CA VAL A 98 38.34 2.37 -2.13
C VAL A 98 37.42 2.36 -3.36
N GLY A 99 36.16 2.75 -3.16
CA GLY A 99 35.18 2.94 -4.24
C GLY A 99 33.86 2.17 -4.10
N PHE A 100 33.85 1.02 -3.41
CA PHE A 100 32.58 0.27 -3.24
C PHE A 100 31.63 0.99 -2.27
N ASP A 101 32.13 1.42 -1.11
CA ASP A 101 31.31 2.10 -0.10
C ASP A 101 30.85 3.48 -0.58
N GLU A 102 31.71 4.19 -1.33
CA GLU A 102 31.37 5.46 -1.97
C GLU A 102 30.30 5.29 -3.05
N GLY A 103 30.46 4.32 -3.95
CA GLY A 103 29.48 4.02 -5.00
C GLY A 103 28.15 3.54 -4.42
N TRP A 104 28.18 2.71 -3.37
CA TRP A 104 27.01 2.27 -2.64
C TRP A 104 26.27 3.44 -1.99
N ASN A 105 26.99 4.29 -1.25
CA ASN A 105 26.41 5.44 -0.57
C ASN A 105 25.90 6.51 -1.57
N ALA A 106 26.55 6.66 -2.73
CA ALA A 106 26.06 7.51 -3.81
C ALA A 106 24.77 6.98 -4.45
N CYS A 107 24.69 5.67 -4.72
CA CYS A 107 23.49 5.03 -5.25
C CYS A 107 22.33 5.11 -4.24
N ARG A 108 22.63 4.88 -2.96
CA ARG A 108 21.70 5.08 -1.83
C ARG A 108 21.17 6.52 -1.77
N ALA A 109 22.06 7.51 -1.86
CA ALA A 109 21.68 8.92 -1.85
C ALA A 109 20.75 9.26 -3.03
N THR A 110 21.01 8.72 -4.21
CA THR A 110 20.15 8.86 -5.38
C THR A 110 18.76 8.25 -5.15
N MET A 111 18.67 7.06 -4.56
CA MET A 111 17.36 6.45 -4.22
C MET A 111 16.58 7.30 -3.21
N LEU A 112 17.27 7.93 -2.23
CA LEU A 112 16.65 8.86 -1.28
C LEU A 112 16.21 10.19 -1.92
N HIS A 113 17.01 10.73 -2.84
CA HIS A 113 16.65 11.94 -3.59
C HIS A 113 15.50 11.71 -4.58
N GLY A 114 15.40 10.50 -5.14
CA GLY A 114 14.26 10.04 -5.94
C GLY A 114 12.99 9.79 -5.13
N ALA A 115 13.12 9.63 -3.80
CA ALA A 115 12.01 9.48 -2.85
C ALA A 115 11.41 10.82 -2.39
N LYS A 116 11.50 11.89 -3.19
CA LYS A 116 10.47 12.94 -3.11
C LYS A 116 9.14 12.22 -3.29
N PRO A 117 8.13 12.43 -2.42
CA PRO A 117 6.81 11.95 -2.76
C PRO A 117 6.53 12.56 -4.13
N VAL A 118 6.18 11.73 -5.11
CA VAL A 118 5.28 12.21 -6.14
C VAL A 118 4.11 12.70 -5.33
N SER A 119 4.04 14.01 -5.12
CA SER A 119 2.94 14.65 -4.45
C SER A 119 1.72 14.04 -5.08
N GLN A 120 0.91 13.32 -4.29
CA GLN A 120 -0.39 12.81 -4.70
C GLN A 120 -1.38 13.97 -4.87
N THR A 121 -0.91 15.06 -5.47
CA THR A 121 -1.70 15.98 -6.25
C THR A 121 -1.45 15.55 -7.68
N TYR A 122 -2.30 14.66 -8.19
CA TYR A 122 -2.69 14.82 -9.58
C TYR A 122 -3.27 16.24 -9.65
N LYS A 123 -2.45 17.21 -10.06
CA LYS A 123 -3.01 18.42 -10.63
C LYS A 123 -3.69 17.92 -11.89
N LEU A 124 -5.02 17.85 -11.81
CA LEU A 124 -5.89 17.68 -12.96
C LEU A 124 -5.60 18.89 -13.85
N ASN A 125 -4.62 18.72 -14.75
CA ASN A 125 -4.28 19.73 -15.72
C ASN A 125 -5.53 19.91 -16.57
N LYS A 126 -6.20 21.06 -16.40
CA LYS A 126 -7.10 21.61 -17.40
C LYS A 126 -6.28 21.73 -18.69
N LEU A 127 -6.36 20.74 -19.56
CA LEU A 127 -5.88 20.84 -20.94
C LEU A 127 -7.01 21.45 -21.77
N SER A 128 -7.07 22.78 -21.74
CA SER A 128 -7.60 23.57 -22.84
C SER A 128 -6.59 23.51 -23.99
N GLY A 129 -6.98 23.02 -25.17
CA GLY A 129 -6.23 23.25 -26.41
C GLY A 129 -6.13 22.06 -27.36
N ASN A 130 -7.17 21.89 -28.19
CA ASN A 130 -7.18 21.36 -29.57
C ASN A 130 -5.92 20.63 -30.12
N SER A 131 -5.97 19.29 -30.23
CA SER A 131 -5.52 18.44 -31.37
C SER A 131 -5.46 16.95 -30.99
N PRO A 132 -5.39 16.02 -31.97
CA PRO A 132 -6.49 15.19 -32.47
C PRO A 132 -6.89 14.02 -31.54
N VAL A 133 -8.11 13.51 -31.75
CA VAL A 133 -8.79 12.46 -30.96
C VAL A 133 -7.96 11.16 -30.87
N THR A 134 -7.17 11.00 -29.81
CA THR A 134 -6.87 9.69 -29.21
C THR A 134 -7.99 9.37 -28.21
N PRO A 135 -8.60 8.16 -28.21
CA PRO A 135 -9.65 7.84 -27.24
C PRO A 135 -9.02 7.50 -25.88
N ASP A 136 -8.45 8.51 -25.21
CA ASP A 136 -7.76 8.41 -23.92
C ASP A 136 -8.74 8.46 -22.74
N GLY A 137 -9.60 7.45 -22.61
CA GLY A 137 -10.52 7.41 -21.46
C GLY A 137 -11.32 6.12 -21.30
N TRP A 138 -11.77 5.91 -20.07
CA TRP A 138 -12.77 4.89 -19.72
C TRP A 138 -14.08 5.16 -20.46
N ILE A 139 -14.58 4.16 -21.18
CA ILE A 139 -15.84 4.16 -21.93
C ILE A 139 -16.88 3.45 -21.08
N SER A 140 -17.99 4.13 -20.76
CA SER A 140 -19.11 3.48 -20.07
C SER A 140 -19.69 2.34 -20.91
N CYS A 141 -19.96 1.20 -20.28
CA CYS A 141 -20.60 0.06 -20.93
C CYS A 141 -22.02 0.39 -21.41
N SER A 142 -22.66 1.40 -20.83
CA SER A 142 -23.99 1.87 -21.27
C SER A 142 -23.91 2.69 -22.55
N ASP A 143 -22.78 3.36 -22.80
CA ASP A 143 -22.60 4.22 -23.96
C ASP A 143 -22.17 3.41 -25.18
N ARG A 144 -21.18 2.53 -24.98
CA ARG A 144 -20.62 1.69 -26.03
C ARG A 144 -20.01 0.44 -25.44
N MET A 145 -20.28 -0.70 -26.06
CA MET A 145 -19.60 -1.96 -25.74
C MET A 145 -18.38 -2.18 -26.63
N PRO A 146 -17.36 -2.94 -26.17
CA PRO A 146 -16.27 -3.39 -27.03
C PRO A 146 -16.78 -4.31 -28.14
N GLU A 147 -15.93 -4.59 -29.10
CA GLU A 147 -16.22 -5.58 -30.13
C GLU A 147 -16.18 -7.00 -29.57
N LYS A 148 -16.99 -7.89 -30.15
CA LYS A 148 -17.00 -9.30 -29.75
C LYS A 148 -15.61 -9.91 -29.98
N GLY A 149 -15.05 -10.47 -28.91
CA GLY A 149 -13.73 -11.08 -28.89
C GLY A 149 -12.60 -10.12 -28.55
N GLN A 150 -12.87 -8.82 -28.36
CA GLN A 150 -11.87 -7.82 -28.00
C GLN A 150 -11.41 -8.01 -26.54
N ASN A 151 -10.11 -7.88 -26.33
CA ASN A 151 -9.51 -7.82 -25.00
C ASN A 151 -9.42 -6.35 -24.56
N VAL A 152 -9.93 -6.06 -23.36
CA VAL A 152 -10.02 -4.71 -22.80
C VAL A 152 -9.69 -4.73 -21.32
N LEU A 153 -9.41 -3.57 -20.75
CA LEU A 153 -9.50 -3.36 -19.31
C LEU A 153 -10.95 -3.04 -18.93
N ILE A 154 -11.45 -3.59 -17.83
CA ILE A 154 -12.77 -3.30 -17.27
C ILE A 154 -12.65 -2.79 -15.85
N SER A 155 -13.55 -1.89 -15.47
CA SER A 155 -13.77 -1.41 -14.10
C SER A 155 -15.03 -2.03 -13.53
N VAL A 156 -14.87 -2.86 -12.51
CA VAL A 156 -15.97 -3.57 -11.84
C VAL A 156 -16.23 -2.90 -10.49
N ASN A 157 -17.44 -2.38 -10.32
CA ASN A 157 -17.81 -1.73 -9.08
C ASN A 157 -18.25 -2.76 -8.04
N PHE A 158 -17.72 -2.64 -6.83
CA PHE A 158 -18.27 -3.31 -5.65
C PHE A 158 -18.98 -2.23 -4.84
N ASP A 159 -20.20 -2.52 -4.37
CA ASP A 159 -20.97 -1.59 -3.53
C ASP A 159 -20.39 -1.54 -2.12
N SER A 160 -19.18 -1.00 -2.02
CA SER A 160 -18.39 -0.90 -0.82
C SER A 160 -17.51 0.33 -0.89
N SER A 161 -17.72 1.25 0.05
CA SER A 161 -16.86 2.42 0.25
C SER A 161 -15.45 2.07 0.74
N LEU A 162 -15.19 0.79 1.04
CA LEU A 162 -13.91 0.28 1.53
C LEU A 162 -13.11 -0.48 0.47
N VAL A 163 -13.71 -0.82 -0.67
CA VAL A 163 -13.07 -1.62 -1.73
C VAL A 163 -13.05 -0.78 -3.01
N GLU A 164 -11.84 -0.47 -3.48
CA GLU A 164 -11.69 0.20 -4.77
C GLU A 164 -12.26 -0.68 -5.90
N PRO A 165 -12.85 -0.08 -6.95
CA PRO A 165 -13.32 -0.83 -8.11
C PRO A 165 -12.22 -1.74 -8.67
N LEU A 166 -12.54 -3.00 -8.93
CA LEU A 166 -11.56 -3.92 -9.51
C LEU A 166 -11.30 -3.53 -10.95
N ILE A 167 -10.06 -3.15 -11.24
CA ILE A 167 -9.55 -2.99 -12.59
C ILE A 167 -8.89 -4.29 -13.03
N CYS A 168 -9.36 -4.87 -14.13
CA CYS A 168 -8.74 -6.09 -14.68
C CYS A 168 -8.90 -6.22 -16.19
N SER A 169 -8.06 -7.04 -16.81
CA SER A 169 -8.22 -7.41 -18.21
C SER A 169 -9.30 -8.49 -18.36
N ALA A 170 -10.13 -8.34 -19.38
CA ALA A 170 -11.16 -9.31 -19.73
C ALA A 170 -11.41 -9.31 -21.24
N ARG A 171 -11.92 -10.44 -21.73
CA ARG A 171 -12.36 -10.57 -23.12
C ARG A 171 -13.87 -10.39 -23.21
N TYR A 172 -14.34 -9.50 -24.07
CA TYR A 172 -15.77 -9.33 -24.30
C TYR A 172 -16.31 -10.44 -25.20
N THR A 173 -17.39 -11.12 -24.79
CA THR A 173 -17.98 -12.25 -25.54
C THR A 173 -19.09 -11.83 -26.50
N GLY A 174 -19.45 -10.54 -26.52
CA GLY A 174 -20.65 -10.02 -27.18
C GLY A 174 -21.84 -9.82 -26.23
N SER A 175 -21.74 -10.32 -25.00
CA SER A 175 -22.76 -10.12 -23.95
C SER A 175 -22.18 -9.93 -22.55
N THR A 176 -21.01 -10.52 -22.27
CA THR A 176 -20.35 -10.48 -20.96
C THR A 176 -18.85 -10.34 -21.10
N PHE A 177 -18.17 -9.94 -20.04
CA PHE A 177 -16.73 -9.97 -19.94
C PHE A 177 -16.27 -11.28 -19.29
N ARG A 178 -15.32 -11.97 -19.92
CA ARG A 178 -14.71 -13.19 -19.36
C ARG A 178 -13.28 -12.98 -18.95
N ARG A 179 -12.95 -13.48 -17.77
CA ARG A 179 -11.60 -13.51 -17.21
C ARG A 179 -11.40 -14.86 -16.52
N GLY A 180 -10.69 -15.78 -17.17
CA GLY A 180 -10.62 -17.17 -16.73
C GLY A 180 -12.04 -17.76 -16.62
N ASP A 181 -12.34 -18.34 -15.46
CA ASP A 181 -13.66 -18.91 -15.15
C ASP A 181 -14.71 -17.86 -14.72
N ALA A 182 -14.31 -16.62 -14.47
CA ALA A 182 -15.22 -15.55 -14.05
C ALA A 182 -15.98 -14.95 -15.24
N THR A 183 -17.29 -14.76 -15.05
CA THR A 183 -18.18 -14.09 -16.01
C THR A 183 -18.77 -12.84 -15.36
N ILE A 184 -18.46 -11.68 -15.94
CA ILE A 184 -18.85 -10.36 -15.42
C ILE A 184 -19.85 -9.75 -16.41
N LYS A 185 -21.00 -9.29 -15.90
CA LYS A 185 -22.01 -8.62 -16.73
C LYS A 185 -21.68 -7.14 -16.88
N PRO A 186 -21.90 -6.53 -18.06
CA PRO A 186 -21.88 -5.09 -18.18
C PRO A 186 -23.06 -4.47 -17.44
N GLY A 187 -22.85 -3.29 -16.85
CA GLY A 187 -23.90 -2.49 -16.22
C GLY A 187 -23.42 -1.74 -14.98
N ASN A 188 -24.36 -1.09 -14.29
CA ASN A 188 -24.09 -0.21 -13.16
C ASN A 188 -24.41 -0.84 -11.79
N GLY A 189 -24.74 -2.14 -11.77
CA GLY A 189 -25.02 -2.88 -10.54
C GLY A 189 -23.76 -3.33 -9.80
N ILE A 190 -23.98 -3.95 -8.65
CA ILE A 190 -22.92 -4.59 -7.84
C ILE A 190 -22.29 -5.72 -8.67
N GLU A 191 -20.95 -5.80 -8.66
CA GLU A 191 -20.17 -6.80 -9.40
C GLU A 191 -20.34 -6.74 -10.92
N GLN A 192 -20.80 -5.60 -11.44
CA GLN A 192 -20.91 -5.36 -12.88
C GLN A 192 -19.79 -4.47 -13.39
N ALA A 193 -19.40 -4.71 -14.64
CA ALA A 193 -18.45 -3.87 -15.35
C ALA A 193 -19.16 -2.57 -15.77
N THR A 194 -18.77 -1.47 -15.15
CA THR A 194 -19.34 -0.15 -15.41
C THR A 194 -18.68 0.51 -16.62
N HIS A 195 -17.37 0.38 -16.74
CA HIS A 195 -16.57 1.02 -17.78
C HIS A 195 -15.51 0.06 -18.35
N TRP A 196 -15.06 0.33 -19.57
CA TRP A 196 -13.95 -0.37 -20.20
C TRP A 196 -13.01 0.60 -20.93
N MET A 197 -11.78 0.17 -21.22
CA MET A 197 -10.87 0.88 -22.11
C MET A 197 -10.02 -0.12 -22.91
N PRO A 198 -9.52 0.24 -24.12
CA PRO A 198 -8.60 -0.61 -24.85
C PRO A 198 -7.35 -0.92 -24.00
N LEU A 199 -6.71 -2.06 -24.27
CA LEU A 199 -5.42 -2.37 -23.64
C LEU A 199 -4.39 -1.32 -24.06
N PRO A 200 -3.52 -0.86 -23.14
CA PRO A 200 -2.45 0.05 -23.50
C PRO A 200 -1.51 -0.61 -24.51
N GLU A 201 -0.96 0.18 -25.42
CA GLU A 201 0.07 -0.32 -26.32
C GLU A 201 1.28 -0.79 -25.50
N PRO A 202 1.91 -1.92 -25.88
CA PRO A 202 3.11 -2.38 -25.21
C PRO A 202 4.20 -1.30 -25.29
N PRO A 203 5.04 -1.15 -24.25
CA PRO A 203 6.14 -0.20 -24.30
C PRO A 203 7.06 -0.56 -25.48
N GLN A 204 7.24 0.39 -26.40
CA GLN A 204 8.17 0.21 -27.50
C GLN A 204 9.59 0.20 -26.93
N GLU A 205 10.33 -0.88 -27.15
CA GLU A 205 11.75 -0.93 -26.80
C GLU A 205 12.49 0.18 -27.57
N ALA A 206 13.06 1.13 -26.84
CA ALA A 206 13.94 2.12 -27.42
C ALA A 206 15.16 1.39 -28.00
N LYS A 207 15.31 1.44 -29.32
CA LYS A 207 16.50 0.97 -30.02
C LYS A 207 17.73 1.80 -29.68
#